data_AF-A0A2G5WRL2-F1
#
_entry.id   AF-A0A2G5WRL2-F1
#
_cell.length_a   1.000
_cell.length_b   1.000
_cell.length_c   1.000
_cell.angle_alpha   90.00
_cell.angle_beta   90.00
_cell.angle_gamma   90.00
#
_symmetry.space_group_name_H-M   'P 1'
#
loop_
_entity.id
_entity.type
_entity.pdbx_description
1 polymer ?
#
loop_
_entity_poly.entity_id
_entity_poly.type
_entity_poly.pdbx_seq_one_letter_code
_entity_poly.pdbx_strand_id
1 'polypeptide(L)'
;MKKLSLLLLIVGLLTGCSEKGTDIKNTTSYDERSIENVLMNNEHVKLAKVLLYEDELLAGIRVNTFSRFQKKTIAGKIQKKLEREYPDLKITVSADSKILMETEKLINKKSEKNYRKKIDKIKSIEKEQT
;
A
#
# COMPACT_ATOMS: atom_id res chain seq x y z
N MET A 1 -15.39 -41.22 15.34
CA MET A 1 -14.80 -40.04 16.03
C MET A 1 -13.49 -39.54 15.42
N LYS A 2 -12.61 -40.39 14.86
CA LYS A 2 -11.33 -39.96 14.23
C LYS A 2 -11.50 -39.03 13.00
N LYS A 3 -12.56 -39.21 12.20
CA LYS A 3 -12.83 -38.36 11.02
C LYS A 3 -13.33 -36.95 11.35
N LEU A 4 -13.96 -36.75 12.51
CA LEU A 4 -14.45 -35.44 12.96
C LEU A 4 -13.30 -34.55 13.49
N SER A 5 -12.29 -35.17 14.10
CA SER A 5 -11.07 -34.49 14.54
C SER A 5 -10.24 -33.95 13.35
N LEU A 6 -10.19 -34.69 12.24
CA LEU A 6 -9.53 -34.23 11.01
C LEU A 6 -10.23 -33.02 10.36
N LEU A 7 -11.57 -32.94 10.48
CA LEU A 7 -12.37 -31.85 9.94
C LEU A 7 -12.16 -30.54 10.72
N LEU A 8 -12.00 -30.63 12.05
CA LEU A 8 -11.66 -29.49 12.92
C LEU A 8 -10.26 -28.93 12.66
N LEU A 9 -9.30 -29.78 12.29
CA LEU A 9 -7.94 -29.36 11.95
C LEU A 9 -7.88 -28.57 10.62
N ILE A 10 -8.75 -28.90 9.67
CA ILE A 10 -8.85 -28.20 8.37
C ILE A 10 -9.51 -26.82 8.54
N VAL A 11 -10.50 -26.69 9.43
CA VAL A 11 -11.16 -25.41 9.70
C VAL A 11 -10.22 -24.42 10.43
N GLY A 12 -9.30 -24.92 11.27
CA GLY A 12 -8.32 -24.10 11.97
C GLY A 12 -7.25 -23.46 11.07
N LEU A 13 -6.98 -24.02 9.88
CA LEU A 13 -5.99 -23.49 8.93
C LEU A 13 -6.52 -22.32 8.08
N LEU A 14 -7.83 -22.02 8.15
CA LEU A 14 -8.47 -20.98 7.34
C LEU A 14 -8.49 -19.60 8.00
N THR A 15 -8.02 -19.46 9.24
CA THR A 15 -7.90 -18.16 9.92
C THR A 15 -6.62 -17.44 9.48
N GLY A 16 -6.58 -17.05 8.19
CA GLY A 16 -5.57 -16.11 7.72
C GLY A 16 -5.77 -14.75 8.39
N CYS A 17 -4.77 -14.27 9.12
CA CYS A 17 -4.78 -12.93 9.71
C CYS A 17 -4.87 -11.91 8.57
N SER A 18 -6.06 -11.34 8.36
CA SER A 18 -6.31 -10.43 7.24
C SER A 18 -6.12 -8.99 7.69
N GLU A 19 -4.93 -8.44 7.44
CA GLU A 19 -4.69 -7.01 7.64
C GLU A 19 -5.55 -6.19 6.66
N LYS A 20 -6.21 -5.16 7.19
CA LYS A 20 -7.08 -4.20 6.46
C LYS A 20 -6.80 -2.79 6.97
N GLY A 21 -7.04 -1.78 6.14
CA GLY A 21 -7.01 -0.37 6.54
C GLY A 21 -5.99 0.47 5.77
N THR A 22 -5.88 1.75 6.13
CA THR A 22 -4.92 2.68 5.52
C THR A 22 -4.04 3.26 6.63
N ASP A 23 -2.73 3.25 6.40
CA ASP A 23 -1.72 3.80 7.30
C ASP A 23 -0.96 4.88 6.55
N ILE A 24 -1.03 6.11 7.05
CA ILE A 24 -0.42 7.28 6.41
C ILE A 24 0.61 7.85 7.39
N LYS A 25 1.85 7.92 6.91
CA LYS A 25 2.92 8.65 7.58
C LYS A 25 3.19 9.91 6.78
N ASN A 26 2.78 11.03 7.34
CA ASN A 26 3.07 12.33 6.79
C ASN A 26 4.17 13.03 7.58
N THR A 27 5.18 13.51 6.85
CA THR A 27 6.29 14.30 7.41
C THR A 27 6.31 15.72 6.83
N THR A 28 5.25 16.09 6.12
CA THR A 28 5.10 17.33 5.36
C THR A 28 3.93 18.16 5.90
N SER A 29 3.71 19.35 5.35
CA SER A 29 2.55 20.19 5.65
C SER A 29 1.34 19.92 4.74
N TYR A 30 1.40 18.96 3.82
CA TYR A 30 0.28 18.64 2.93
C TYR A 30 -0.88 18.02 3.69
N ASP A 31 -2.11 18.35 3.31
CA ASP A 31 -3.32 17.74 3.87
C ASP A 31 -3.44 16.28 3.43
N GLU A 32 -3.78 15.39 4.35
CA GLU A 32 -3.92 13.95 4.12
C GLU A 32 -5.33 13.56 3.66
N ARG A 33 -6.32 14.44 3.83
CA ARG A 33 -7.72 14.13 3.53
C ARG A 33 -7.97 13.66 2.11
N SER A 34 -7.32 14.27 1.10
CA SER A 34 -7.49 13.82 -0.29
C SER A 34 -6.89 12.42 -0.51
N ILE A 35 -5.80 12.07 0.18
CA ILE A 35 -5.20 10.73 0.12
C ILE A 35 -6.12 9.68 0.74
N GLU A 36 -6.63 9.97 1.95
CA GLU A 36 -7.61 9.12 2.61
C GLU A 36 -8.84 8.93 1.72
N ASN A 37 -9.39 10.00 1.17
CA ASN A 37 -10.55 9.93 0.30
C ASN A 37 -10.30 9.10 -0.96
N VAL A 38 -9.16 9.22 -1.61
CA VAL A 38 -8.86 8.46 -2.83
C VAL A 38 -8.63 6.97 -2.52
N LEU A 39 -8.02 6.64 -1.38
CA LEU A 39 -7.67 5.26 -1.02
C LEU A 39 -8.79 4.52 -0.28
N MET A 40 -9.44 5.16 0.70
CA MET A 40 -10.50 4.54 1.51
C MET A 40 -11.82 4.40 0.75
N ASN A 41 -12.16 5.35 -0.14
CA ASN A 41 -13.38 5.23 -0.95
C ASN A 41 -13.19 4.32 -2.17
N ASN A 42 -12.00 3.73 -2.36
CA ASN A 42 -11.77 2.77 -3.42
C ASN A 42 -12.15 1.36 -2.95
N GLU A 43 -13.30 0.88 -3.41
CA GLU A 43 -13.83 -0.45 -3.06
C GLU A 43 -12.89 -1.62 -3.43
N HIS A 44 -11.89 -1.40 -4.27
CA HIS A 44 -10.94 -2.43 -4.66
C HIS A 44 -9.69 -2.44 -3.77
N VAL A 45 -9.47 -1.44 -2.93
CA VAL A 45 -8.30 -1.34 -2.03
C VAL A 45 -8.65 -1.99 -0.69
N LYS A 46 -7.85 -2.96 -0.29
CA LYS A 46 -7.98 -3.67 1.00
C LYS A 46 -7.09 -3.07 2.08
N LEU A 47 -5.86 -2.71 1.69
CA LEU A 47 -4.84 -2.16 2.57
C LEU A 47 -4.01 -1.14 1.79
N ALA A 48 -3.65 -0.04 2.42
CA ALA A 48 -2.72 0.93 1.86
C ALA A 48 -1.72 1.40 2.92
N LYS A 49 -0.47 1.56 2.50
CA LYS A 49 0.61 2.14 3.31
C LYS A 49 1.18 3.31 2.51
N VAL A 50 1.13 4.51 3.09
CA VAL A 50 1.50 5.75 2.40
C VAL A 50 2.55 6.50 3.20
N LEU A 51 3.61 6.94 2.52
CA LEU A 51 4.63 7.82 3.06
C LEU A 51 4.64 9.11 2.24
N LEU A 52 4.39 10.23 2.92
CA LEU A 52 4.60 11.58 2.39
C LEU A 52 5.89 12.13 2.98
N TYR A 53 6.85 12.41 2.11
CA TYR A 53 8.17 12.91 2.49
C TYR A 53 8.69 13.90 1.45
N GLU A 54 9.00 15.12 1.88
CA GLU A 54 9.43 16.22 1.02
C GLU A 54 8.46 16.46 -0.15
N ASP A 55 8.94 16.31 -1.39
CA ASP A 55 8.19 16.44 -2.64
C ASP A 55 7.67 15.09 -3.17
N GLU A 56 7.67 14.04 -2.35
CA GLU A 56 7.33 12.68 -2.79
C GLU A 56 6.20 12.04 -2.00
N LEU A 57 5.31 11.36 -2.73
CA LEU A 57 4.25 10.51 -2.17
C LEU A 57 4.46 9.08 -2.67
N LEU A 58 4.83 8.19 -1.76
CA LEU A 58 4.98 6.76 -2.03
C LEU A 58 3.81 6.00 -1.40
N ALA A 59 3.00 5.34 -2.22
CA ALA A 59 1.89 4.51 -1.77
C ALA A 59 2.05 3.06 -2.25
N GLY A 60 2.11 2.13 -1.30
CA GLY A 60 1.90 0.72 -1.56
C GLY A 60 0.44 0.36 -1.29
N ILE A 61 -0.21 -0.36 -2.22
CA ILE A 61 -1.59 -0.81 -2.05
C ILE A 61 -1.71 -2.33 -2.18
N ARG A 62 -2.60 -2.93 -1.39
CA ARG A 62 -3.09 -4.28 -1.58
C ARG A 62 -4.54 -4.19 -2.05
N VAL A 63 -4.82 -4.77 -3.21
CA VAL A 63 -6.20 -4.85 -3.71
C VAL A 63 -6.94 -6.06 -3.14
N ASN A 64 -8.27 -6.03 -3.21
CA ASN A 64 -9.13 -7.16 -2.87
C ASN A 64 -8.83 -8.39 -3.75
N THR A 65 -9.11 -9.59 -3.23
CA THR A 65 -8.80 -10.87 -3.89
C THR A 65 -9.38 -10.94 -5.31
N PHE A 66 -10.63 -10.50 -5.48
CA PHE A 66 -11.31 -10.49 -6.79
C PHE A 66 -10.74 -9.43 -7.75
N SER A 67 -10.08 -8.40 -7.23
CA SER A 67 -9.49 -7.31 -8.00
C SER A 67 -8.02 -7.56 -8.40
N ARG A 68 -7.43 -8.70 -8.00
CA ARG A 68 -6.00 -9.01 -8.18
C ARG A 68 -5.52 -8.92 -9.63
N PHE A 69 -6.38 -9.29 -10.58
CA PHE A 69 -6.06 -9.29 -12.01
C PHE A 69 -6.00 -7.88 -12.60
N GLN A 70 -6.62 -6.92 -11.93
CA GLN A 70 -6.68 -5.52 -12.34
C GLN A 70 -5.78 -4.63 -11.46
N LYS A 71 -4.88 -5.23 -10.65
CA LYS A 71 -4.07 -4.49 -9.66
C LYS A 71 -3.27 -3.33 -10.27
N LYS A 72 -2.67 -3.53 -11.45
CA LYS A 72 -1.88 -2.50 -12.18
C LYS A 72 -2.79 -1.37 -12.66
N THR A 73 -3.95 -1.70 -13.22
CA THR A 73 -4.96 -0.73 -13.64
C THR A 73 -5.51 0.09 -12.47
N ILE A 74 -5.79 -0.56 -11.33
CA ILE A 74 -6.29 0.11 -10.13
C ILE A 74 -5.24 1.07 -9.56
N ALA A 75 -3.99 0.61 -9.43
CA ALA A 75 -2.87 1.46 -9.00
C ALA A 75 -2.71 2.68 -9.92
N GLY A 76 -2.69 2.47 -11.24
CA GLY A 76 -2.59 3.57 -12.21
C GLY A 76 -3.76 4.56 -12.16
N LYS A 77 -4.98 4.09 -11.91
CA LYS A 77 -6.16 4.98 -11.71
C LYS A 77 -6.03 5.81 -10.43
N ILE A 78 -5.57 5.20 -9.34
CA ILE A 78 -5.34 5.88 -8.06
C ILE A 78 -4.23 6.92 -8.21
N GLN A 79 -3.11 6.54 -8.83
CA GLN A 79 -1.99 7.45 -9.09
C GLN A 79 -2.46 8.70 -9.85
N LYS A 80 -3.17 8.52 -10.97
CA LYS A 80 -3.71 9.65 -11.76
C LYS A 80 -4.69 10.53 -10.98
N LYS A 81 -5.39 9.99 -9.98
CA LYS A 81 -6.26 10.81 -9.13
C LYS A 81 -5.42 11.65 -8.18
N LEU A 82 -4.46 11.03 -7.49
CA LEU A 82 -3.58 11.74 -6.57
C LEU A 82 -2.72 12.79 -7.30
N GLU A 83 -2.26 12.53 -8.52
CA GLU A 83 -1.48 13.49 -9.32
C GLU A 83 -2.27 14.76 -9.65
N ARG A 84 -3.61 14.66 -9.73
CA ARG A 84 -4.47 15.84 -9.92
C ARG A 84 -4.70 16.62 -8.62
N GLU A 85 -4.78 15.91 -7.51
CA GLU A 85 -4.97 16.50 -6.17
C GLU A 85 -3.68 17.17 -5.65
N TYR A 86 -2.51 16.62 -6.01
CA TYR A 86 -1.20 17.09 -5.58
C TYR A 86 -0.27 17.25 -6.79
N PRO A 87 -0.47 18.28 -7.63
CA PRO A 87 0.31 18.47 -8.86
C PRO A 87 1.80 18.74 -8.59
N ASP A 88 2.13 19.25 -7.40
CA ASP A 88 3.50 19.57 -7.00
C ASP A 88 4.28 18.38 -6.42
N LEU A 89 3.62 17.22 -6.27
CA LEU A 89 4.22 16.01 -5.70
C LEU A 89 4.61 14.99 -6.77
N LYS A 90 5.76 14.33 -6.56
CA LYS A 90 6.15 13.13 -7.30
C LYS A 90 5.46 11.91 -6.70
N ILE A 91 4.38 11.49 -7.35
CA ILE A 91 3.53 10.40 -6.88
C ILE A 91 3.98 9.07 -7.45
N THR A 92 4.02 8.05 -6.60
CA THR A 92 4.25 6.66 -6.99
C THR A 92 3.26 5.77 -6.25
N VAL A 93 2.38 5.10 -7.00
CA VAL A 93 1.42 4.14 -6.44
C VAL A 93 1.67 2.78 -7.04
N SER A 94 2.00 1.80 -6.20
CA SER A 94 2.24 0.43 -6.64
C SER A 94 1.32 -0.56 -5.92
N ALA A 95 0.75 -1.48 -6.69
CA ALA A 95 0.02 -2.63 -6.15
C ALA A 95 0.91 -3.88 -5.99
N ASP A 96 2.24 -3.70 -5.99
CA ASP A 96 3.17 -4.79 -5.70
C ASP A 96 3.33 -5.01 -4.18
N SER A 97 3.27 -6.27 -3.76
CA SER A 97 3.34 -6.65 -2.35
C SER A 97 4.68 -6.28 -1.71
N LYS A 98 5.77 -6.28 -2.47
CA LYS A 98 7.10 -5.90 -1.98
C LYS A 98 7.15 -4.40 -1.70
N ILE A 99 6.58 -3.59 -2.58
CA ILE A 99 6.52 -2.12 -2.40
C ILE A 99 5.70 -1.77 -1.16
N LEU A 100 4.54 -2.39 -0.97
CA LEU A 100 3.72 -2.24 0.24
C LEU A 100 4.53 -2.54 1.51
N MET A 101 5.21 -3.69 1.54
CA MET A 101 5.97 -4.14 2.71
C MET A 101 7.20 -3.26 2.99
N GLU A 102 7.93 -2.83 1.97
CA GLU A 102 9.07 -1.93 2.15
C GLU A 102 8.62 -0.53 2.59
N THR A 103 7.46 -0.05 2.10
CA THR A 103 6.86 1.21 2.55
C THR A 103 6.45 1.12 4.02
N GLU A 104 5.81 0.03 4.44
CA GLU A 104 5.48 -0.22 5.85
C GLU A 104 6.72 -0.23 6.74
N LYS A 105 7.79 -0.92 6.32
CA LYS A 105 9.07 -0.93 7.04
C LYS A 105 9.68 0.47 7.16
N LEU A 106 9.42 1.37 6.23
CA LEU A 106 9.85 2.77 6.33
C LEU A 106 9.04 3.54 7.36
N ILE A 107 7.72 3.41 7.31
CA ILE A 107 6.78 4.05 8.23
C ILE A 107 7.08 3.63 9.68
N ASN A 108 7.28 2.34 9.92
CA ASN A 108 7.51 1.78 11.25
C ASN A 108 8.90 2.07 11.83
N LYS A 109 9.86 2.54 11.02
CA LYS A 109 11.19 2.91 11.52
C LYS A 109 11.13 4.28 12.19
N LYS A 110 11.47 4.31 13.49
CA LYS A 110 11.56 5.55 14.32
C LYS A 110 12.54 6.62 13.82
N SER A 111 13.34 6.34 12.79
CA SER A 111 14.36 7.26 12.28
C SER A 111 14.12 7.55 10.81
N GLU A 112 13.78 8.80 10.53
CA GLU A 112 13.60 9.36 9.19
C GLU A 112 14.93 9.48 8.43
N LYS A 113 16.06 9.21 9.11
CA LYS A 113 17.38 9.18 8.49
C LYS A 113 17.37 8.22 7.30
N ASN A 114 17.66 8.77 6.12
CA ASN A 114 17.73 8.09 4.83
C ASN A 114 16.38 7.71 4.20
N TYR A 115 15.27 8.38 4.51
CA TYR A 115 14.01 8.19 3.75
C TYR A 115 14.23 8.38 2.26
N ARG A 116 14.84 9.50 1.82
CA ARG A 116 15.16 9.76 0.41
C ARG A 116 15.81 8.56 -0.31
N LYS A 117 16.98 8.11 0.19
CA LYS A 117 17.73 6.98 -0.40
C LYS A 117 16.91 5.69 -0.46
N LYS A 118 16.04 5.44 0.52
CA LYS A 118 15.23 4.22 0.55
C LYS A 118 14.01 4.33 -0.35
N ILE A 119 13.40 5.51 -0.47
CA ILE A 119 12.32 5.78 -1.42
C ILE A 119 12.85 5.58 -2.85
N ASP A 120 14.03 6.14 -3.17
CA ASP A 120 14.68 5.94 -4.47
C ASP A 120 14.92 4.46 -4.78
N LYS A 121 15.36 3.68 -3.77
CA LYS A 121 15.54 2.23 -3.90
C LYS A 121 14.22 1.51 -4.17
N ILE A 122 13.14 1.89 -3.49
CA ILE A 122 11.81 1.31 -3.69
C ILE A 122 11.30 1.62 -5.11
N LYS A 123 11.48 2.85 -5.59
CA LYS A 123 11.14 3.26 -6.95
C LYS A 123 11.94 2.47 -8.00
N SER A 124 13.21 2.18 -7.73
CA SER A 124 14.01 1.32 -8.62
C SER A 124 13.43 -0.09 -8.72
N ILE A 125 13.04 -0.69 -7.59
CA ILE A 125 12.44 -2.03 -7.57
C ILE A 125 11.12 -2.06 -8.35
N GLU A 126 10.33 -1.00 -8.26
CA GLU A 126 9.07 -0.87 -8.99
C GLU A 126 9.31 -0.86 -10.51
N LYS A 127 10.29 -0.08 -10.98
CA LYS A 127 10.66 -0.02 -12.40
C LYS A 127 11.18 -1.34 -12.96
N GLU A 128 11.91 -2.12 -12.17
CA GLU A 128 12.42 -3.44 -12.60
C GLU A 128 11.33 -4.50 -12.76
N GLN A 129 10.19 -4.34 -12.09
CA GLN A 129 9.08 -5.29 -12.12
C GLN A 129 7.98 -4.94 -13.14
N THR A 130 8.09 -3.79 -13.81
CA THR A 130 7.03 -3.20 -14.64
C THR A 130 7.22 -3.48 -16.13
#